data_AF-A0A2V7H358-F1
#
_entry.id   AF-A0A2V7H358-F1
#
_cell.length_a   1.000
_cell.length_b   1.000
_cell.length_c   1.000
_cell.angle_alpha   90.00
_cell.angle_beta   90.00
_cell.angle_gamma   90.00
#
_symmetry.space_group_name_H-M   'P 1'
#
loop_
_entity.id
_entity.type
_entity.pdbx_description
1 polymer ?
#
loop_
_entity_poly.entity_id
_entity_poly.type
_entity_poly.pdbx_seq_one_letter_code
_entity_poly.pdbx_strand_id
1 'polypeptide(L)'
;MDSVCSGWPTITSSIRGWAAFRPRSRSCAPRPSIPFAAIDHPRFAQALREARKTVDVLVVMAHGGVELSWMPPPHWSEHLRRLAEQGADLVIGHHPHVVQGIERYGRAVIAYSLGDCYWPRSGGTSDPRRSVGLALDVTFDGPRVESATPRPLGLTQDYCVKVLEADEEAAATDLIERLSRLLVDPDVAARVWNALAVRFFADRHQSRLFGSSPGAVRIRDLARYAAVGLLNLADSVRSRGHPTLRGQQLYLLNLLQNPSHREVCIRGLQALVSPAGSMEERAALDEIDAINREMTALGSVVSQAGPTAG
;
A
#
# COMPACT_ATOMS: atom_id res chain seq x y z
N MET A 1 -35.75 -4.87 -42.25
CA MET A 1 -34.56 -4.11 -41.81
C MET A 1 -34.96 -3.39 -40.51
N ASP A 2 -35.29 -4.06 -39.41
CA ASP A 2 -34.66 -5.16 -38.70
C ASP A 2 -33.14 -4.96 -38.55
N SER A 3 -32.71 -4.40 -37.43
CA SER A 3 -32.36 -5.21 -36.25
C SER A 3 -31.30 -4.56 -35.34
N VAL A 4 -31.51 -4.76 -34.05
CA VAL A 4 -30.55 -4.82 -32.93
C VAL A 4 -29.85 -3.54 -32.46
N CYS A 5 -30.50 -2.84 -31.51
CA CYS A 5 -29.82 -2.18 -30.38
C CYS A 5 -30.71 -2.34 -29.13
N SER A 6 -30.92 -3.58 -28.72
CA SER A 6 -31.61 -3.94 -27.47
C SER A 6 -30.78 -5.01 -26.78
N GLY A 7 -30.03 -4.64 -25.74
CA GLY A 7 -29.17 -5.62 -25.06
C GLY A 7 -28.19 -5.07 -24.03
N TRP A 8 -28.51 -3.97 -23.33
CA TRP A 8 -27.84 -3.68 -22.06
C TRP A 8 -28.82 -4.03 -20.95
N PRO A 9 -28.54 -5.02 -20.07
CA PRO A 9 -29.33 -5.19 -18.87
C PRO A 9 -29.11 -3.95 -18.01
N THR A 10 -30.16 -3.15 -17.85
CA THR A 10 -30.25 -2.13 -16.83
C THR A 10 -30.14 -2.82 -15.48
N ILE A 11 -28.94 -2.84 -14.88
CA ILE A 11 -28.77 -3.24 -13.47
C ILE A 11 -29.37 -2.13 -12.62
N THR A 12 -30.66 -2.23 -12.33
CA THR A 12 -31.28 -1.51 -11.23
C THR A 12 -30.87 -2.17 -9.92
N SER A 13 -29.68 -1.84 -9.40
CA SER A 13 -29.42 -1.99 -7.96
C SER A 13 -29.71 -0.65 -7.31
N SER A 14 -30.79 -0.60 -6.54
CA SER A 14 -31.15 0.55 -5.72
C SER A 14 -30.16 0.67 -4.56
N ILE A 15 -28.96 1.18 -4.83
CA ILE A 15 -28.02 1.59 -3.77
C ILE A 15 -28.60 2.84 -3.12
N ARG A 16 -29.30 2.68 -1.99
CA ARG A 16 -29.72 3.82 -1.17
C ARG A 16 -28.53 4.35 -0.39
N GLY A 17 -27.94 5.42 -0.92
CA GLY A 17 -27.09 6.33 -0.17
C GLY A 17 -25.60 6.01 -0.21
N TRP A 18 -24.83 6.92 -0.79
CA TRP A 18 -23.39 7.02 -0.56
C TRP A 18 -23.17 7.92 0.65
N ALA A 19 -22.71 7.36 1.78
CA ALA A 19 -22.28 8.16 2.92
C ALA A 19 -20.78 8.46 2.83
N ALA A 20 -20.41 9.52 2.12
CA ALA A 20 -19.06 10.07 2.24
C ALA A 20 -18.97 10.80 3.59
N PHE A 21 -18.18 10.26 4.53
CA PHE A 21 -17.88 11.00 5.77
C PHE A 21 -17.03 12.23 5.42
N ARG A 22 -17.70 13.38 5.33
CA ARG A 22 -17.05 14.70 5.30
C ARG A 22 -17.07 15.24 6.72
N PRO A 23 -15.93 15.35 7.41
CA PRO A 23 -15.87 16.04 8.69
C PRO A 23 -16.41 17.45 8.50
N ARG A 24 -17.54 17.78 9.11
CA ARG A 24 -18.01 19.17 9.18
C ARG A 24 -17.10 19.91 10.15
N SER A 25 -16.10 20.62 9.64
CA SER A 25 -15.49 21.71 10.40
C SER A 25 -16.52 22.84 10.48
N ARG A 26 -17.01 23.13 11.69
CA ARG A 26 -17.64 24.43 11.95
C ARG A 26 -16.53 25.39 12.39
N SER A 27 -16.18 26.34 11.50
CA SER A 27 -15.68 27.70 11.77
C SER A 27 -14.37 27.79 12.60
N CYS A 28 -13.21 28.25 12.09
CA CYS A 28 -12.93 29.50 11.35
C CYS A 28 -11.82 29.29 10.28
N ALA A 29 -11.89 30.02 9.16
CA ALA A 29 -10.90 30.01 8.06
C ALA A 29 -9.62 30.81 8.43
N PRO A 30 -8.43 30.61 7.79
CA PRO A 30 -8.23 30.54 6.34
C PRO A 30 -7.31 29.40 5.85
N ARG A 31 -7.95 28.43 5.19
CA ARG A 31 -7.52 27.55 4.08
C ARG A 31 -8.21 26.18 4.28
N PRO A 32 -8.82 25.58 3.25
CA PRO A 32 -9.45 24.28 3.40
C PRO A 32 -8.35 23.23 3.52
N SER A 33 -7.87 22.99 4.74
CA SER A 33 -7.12 21.78 5.03
C SER A 33 -8.05 20.61 4.73
N ILE A 34 -7.69 19.81 3.73
CA ILE A 34 -8.32 18.52 3.41
C ILE A 34 -8.52 17.79 4.74
N PRO A 35 -9.76 17.51 5.16
CA PRO A 35 -10.00 16.96 6.49
C PRO A 35 -9.63 15.47 6.44
N PHE A 36 -8.37 15.16 6.73
CA PHE A 36 -7.93 13.81 7.02
C PHE A 36 -8.57 13.39 8.34
N ALA A 37 -9.51 12.44 8.29
CA ALA A 37 -9.92 11.72 9.49
C ALA A 37 -8.90 10.61 9.72
N ALA A 38 -8.12 10.71 10.79
CA ALA A 38 -7.26 9.60 11.19
C ALA A 38 -8.16 8.38 11.45
N ILE A 39 -7.84 7.25 10.81
CA ILE A 39 -8.67 6.04 10.79
C ILE A 39 -8.90 5.46 12.20
N ASP A 40 -7.98 5.76 13.11
CA ASP A 40 -7.97 5.38 14.52
C ASP A 40 -8.69 6.40 15.44
N HIS A 41 -9.13 7.54 14.90
CA HIS A 41 -9.80 8.57 15.69
C HIS A 41 -11.18 8.08 16.19
N PRO A 42 -11.52 8.21 17.48
CA PRO A 42 -12.77 7.67 18.04
C PRO A 42 -14.06 8.13 17.33
N ARG A 43 -14.05 9.37 16.81
CA ARG A 43 -15.17 9.92 16.01
C ARG A 43 -15.41 9.16 14.70
N PHE A 44 -14.36 8.59 14.10
CA PHE A 44 -14.52 7.79 12.88
C PHE A 44 -15.26 6.49 13.18
N ALA A 45 -14.85 5.77 14.23
CA ALA A 45 -15.55 4.57 14.67
C ALA A 45 -17.02 4.85 15.07
N GLN A 46 -17.30 5.99 15.70
CA GLN A 46 -18.67 6.42 15.97
C GLN A 46 -19.45 6.67 14.67
N ALA A 47 -18.87 7.41 13.72
CA ALA A 47 -19.52 7.68 12.44
C ALA A 47 -19.80 6.40 11.65
N LEU A 48 -18.89 5.43 11.69
CA LEU A 48 -19.08 4.13 11.05
C LEU A 48 -20.26 3.37 11.65
N ARG A 49 -20.36 3.32 12.98
CA ARG A 49 -21.49 2.69 13.69
C ARG A 49 -22.83 3.37 13.39
N GLU A 50 -22.86 4.69 13.30
CA GLU A 50 -24.09 5.40 12.94
C GLU A 50 -24.47 5.18 11.47
N ALA A 51 -23.49 5.21 10.55
CA ALA A 51 -23.73 4.95 9.14
C ALA A 51 -24.31 3.56 8.91
N ARG A 52 -23.76 2.53 9.59
CA ARG A 52 -24.21 1.14 9.51
C ARG A 52 -25.70 0.96 9.79
N LYS A 53 -26.31 1.78 10.67
CA LYS A 53 -27.74 1.71 11.00
C LYS A 53 -28.66 2.20 9.87
N THR A 54 -28.10 2.90 8.88
CA THR A 54 -28.87 3.67 7.89
C THR A 54 -28.65 3.20 6.45
N VAL A 55 -27.79 2.20 6.23
CA VAL A 55 -27.40 1.72 4.90
C VAL A 55 -27.54 0.21 4.79
N ASP A 56 -27.86 -0.27 3.58
CA ASP A 56 -27.89 -1.69 3.26
C ASP A 56 -26.46 -2.25 3.10
N VAL A 57 -25.60 -1.49 2.42
CA VAL A 57 -24.19 -1.84 2.19
C VAL A 57 -23.30 -0.71 2.70
N LEU A 58 -22.26 -1.04 3.47
CA LEU A 58 -21.29 -0.07 3.98
C LEU A 58 -19.91 -0.30 3.34
N VAL A 59 -19.52 0.61 2.44
CA VAL A 59 -18.20 0.62 1.80
C VAL A 59 -17.30 1.64 2.48
N VAL A 60 -16.09 1.25 2.88
CA VAL A 60 -15.10 2.14 3.48
C VAL A 60 -13.85 2.20 2.59
N MET A 61 -13.45 3.42 2.23
CA MET A 61 -12.21 3.66 1.50
C MET A 61 -11.18 4.30 2.45
N ALA A 62 -10.01 3.68 2.57
CA ALA A 62 -8.94 4.10 3.47
C ALA A 62 -7.66 4.40 2.69
N HIS A 63 -6.97 5.49 3.02
CA HIS A 63 -5.72 5.88 2.37
C HIS A 63 -4.58 5.84 3.39
N GLY A 64 -3.67 4.86 3.26
CA GLY A 64 -2.58 4.64 4.21
C GLY A 64 -1.76 3.38 3.91
N GLY A 65 -0.77 3.10 4.75
CA GLY A 65 0.21 2.03 4.55
C GLY A 65 1.58 2.55 4.13
N VAL A 66 2.42 1.67 3.55
CA VAL A 66 3.78 2.01 3.13
C VAL A 66 3.87 2.04 1.61
N GLU A 67 4.31 3.17 1.06
CA GLU A 67 4.50 3.34 -0.39
C GLU A 67 5.36 2.23 -0.99
N LEU A 68 4.98 1.73 -2.16
CA LEU A 68 5.63 0.67 -2.95
C LEU A 68 5.79 -0.66 -2.22
N SER A 69 5.05 -0.89 -1.14
CA SER A 69 4.97 -2.19 -0.48
C SER A 69 3.81 -2.99 -1.02
N TRP A 70 4.07 -4.14 -1.65
CA TRP A 70 3.04 -5.10 -2.05
C TRP A 70 2.51 -5.96 -0.88
N MET A 71 3.21 -5.93 0.26
CA MET A 71 2.72 -6.48 1.53
C MET A 71 2.33 -5.32 2.46
N PRO A 72 1.07 -5.18 2.87
CA PRO A 72 0.68 -4.20 3.87
C PRO A 72 1.36 -4.48 5.22
N PRO A 73 1.72 -3.43 5.99
CA PRO A 73 2.13 -3.59 7.37
C PRO A 73 1.05 -4.30 8.21
N PRO A 74 1.40 -5.19 9.16
CA PRO A 74 0.44 -5.89 10.01
C PRO A 74 -0.54 -4.95 10.72
N HIS A 75 -0.07 -3.82 11.28
CA HIS A 75 -0.96 -2.85 11.92
C HIS A 75 -1.97 -2.24 10.96
N TRP A 76 -1.58 -2.03 9.69
CA TRP A 76 -2.47 -1.51 8.66
C TRP A 76 -3.51 -2.56 8.29
N SER A 77 -3.06 -3.82 8.16
CA SER A 77 -3.98 -4.93 7.90
C SER A 77 -5.00 -5.11 9.02
N GLU A 78 -4.55 -5.07 10.28
CA GLU A 78 -5.41 -5.08 11.46
C GLU A 78 -6.39 -3.92 11.50
N HIS A 79 -5.95 -2.70 11.15
CA HIS A 79 -6.85 -1.55 11.08
C HIS A 79 -7.96 -1.76 10.05
N LEU A 80 -7.66 -2.27 8.85
CA LEU A 80 -8.69 -2.53 7.85
C LEU A 80 -9.63 -3.68 8.26
N ARG A 81 -9.10 -4.73 8.89
CA ARG A 81 -9.92 -5.81 9.48
C ARG A 81 -10.86 -5.28 10.57
N ARG A 82 -10.40 -4.35 11.43
CA ARG A 82 -11.27 -3.70 12.43
C ARG A 82 -12.41 -2.89 11.81
N LEU A 83 -12.24 -2.33 10.60
CA LEU A 83 -13.35 -1.67 9.90
C LEU A 83 -14.43 -2.67 9.49
N ALA A 84 -14.02 -3.85 9.00
CA ALA A 84 -14.92 -4.95 8.72
C ALA A 84 -15.65 -5.42 9.99
N GLU A 85 -14.95 -5.56 11.12
CA GLU A 85 -15.55 -5.90 12.43
C GLU A 85 -16.57 -4.86 12.90
N GLN A 86 -16.38 -3.59 12.54
CA GLN A 86 -17.30 -2.50 12.85
C GLN A 86 -18.49 -2.39 11.86
N GLY A 87 -18.61 -3.33 10.93
CA GLY A 87 -19.79 -3.50 10.08
C GLY A 87 -19.63 -2.99 8.64
N ALA A 88 -18.40 -2.69 8.19
CA ALA A 88 -18.12 -2.48 6.78
C ALA A 88 -18.26 -3.80 6.01
N ASP A 89 -18.96 -3.79 4.88
CA ASP A 89 -19.11 -4.96 4.01
C ASP A 89 -18.00 -5.03 2.95
N LEU A 90 -17.46 -3.87 2.56
CA LEU A 90 -16.32 -3.75 1.64
C LEU A 90 -15.35 -2.69 2.16
N VAL A 91 -14.07 -3.05 2.29
CA VAL A 91 -13.00 -2.14 2.68
C VAL A 91 -11.98 -2.05 1.55
N ILE A 92 -11.70 -0.85 1.07
CA ILE A 92 -10.77 -0.58 -0.03
C ILE A 92 -9.64 0.30 0.49
N GLY A 93 -8.43 -0.25 0.53
CA GLY A 93 -7.21 0.49 0.80
C GLY A 93 -6.61 1.12 -0.46
N HIS A 94 -5.87 2.19 -0.26
CA HIS A 94 -5.08 2.89 -1.27
C HIS A 94 -3.87 3.55 -0.58
N HIS A 95 -2.90 4.03 -1.37
CA HIS A 95 -1.64 4.74 -0.98
C HIS A 95 -0.36 4.00 -1.37
N PRO A 96 -0.27 2.65 -1.31
CA PRO A 96 0.96 1.96 -1.69
C PRO A 96 1.41 2.16 -3.15
N HIS A 97 0.52 2.65 -4.03
CA HIS A 97 0.75 2.80 -5.48
C HIS A 97 1.08 1.50 -6.21
N VAL A 98 0.95 0.36 -5.54
CA VAL A 98 1.13 -0.98 -6.10
C VAL A 98 -0.04 -1.84 -5.65
N VAL A 99 -0.39 -2.85 -6.44
CA VAL A 99 -1.43 -3.81 -6.07
C VAL A 99 -1.02 -4.58 -4.81
N GLN A 100 -1.98 -4.82 -3.93
CA GLN A 100 -1.85 -5.72 -2.78
C GLN A 100 -2.96 -6.77 -2.88
N GLY A 101 -2.81 -7.86 -2.12
CA GLY A 101 -3.81 -8.93 -2.14
C GLY A 101 -5.19 -8.52 -1.62
N ILE A 102 -6.15 -9.40 -1.84
CA ILE A 102 -7.55 -9.27 -1.43
C ILE A 102 -7.85 -10.37 -0.42
N GLU A 103 -8.55 -10.01 0.65
CA GLU A 103 -8.92 -10.92 1.71
C GLU A 103 -10.44 -10.93 1.91
N ARG A 104 -11.02 -12.11 2.06
CA ARG A 104 -12.38 -12.25 2.59
C ARG A 104 -12.27 -12.43 4.10
N TYR A 105 -12.67 -11.42 4.86
CA TYR A 105 -12.59 -11.39 6.32
C TYR A 105 -14.00 -11.43 6.92
N GLY A 106 -14.40 -12.59 7.42
CA GLY A 106 -15.77 -12.83 7.88
C GLY A 106 -16.78 -12.61 6.76
N ARG A 107 -17.71 -11.65 6.96
CA ARG A 107 -18.72 -11.26 5.95
C ARG A 107 -18.22 -10.24 4.93
N ALA A 108 -17.07 -9.61 5.18
CA ALA A 108 -16.57 -8.49 4.40
C ALA A 108 -15.50 -8.93 3.40
N VAL A 109 -15.28 -8.09 2.39
CA VAL A 109 -14.11 -8.18 1.51
C VAL A 109 -13.21 -6.97 1.78
N ILE A 110 -11.90 -7.22 1.83
CA ILE A 110 -10.86 -6.21 2.04
C ILE A 110 -9.92 -6.27 0.84
N ALA A 111 -9.89 -5.21 0.03
CA ALA A 111 -8.85 -5.02 -0.97
C ALA A 111 -7.79 -4.06 -0.40
N TYR A 112 -6.59 -4.55 -0.08
CA TYR A 112 -5.61 -3.75 0.67
C TYR A 112 -5.01 -2.59 -0.13
N SER A 113 -4.89 -2.75 -1.45
CA SER A 113 -4.52 -1.70 -2.39
C SER A 113 -4.89 -2.11 -3.81
N LEU A 114 -5.61 -1.24 -4.52
CA LEU A 114 -5.97 -1.43 -5.93
C LEU A 114 -4.87 -0.98 -6.92
N GLY A 115 -3.70 -0.55 -6.43
CA GLY A 115 -2.63 -0.03 -7.29
C GLY A 115 -2.77 1.45 -7.59
N ASP A 116 -2.32 1.88 -8.78
CA ASP A 116 -2.12 3.31 -9.11
C ASP A 116 -3.09 3.85 -10.18
N CYS A 117 -4.26 3.21 -10.29
CA CYS A 117 -5.33 3.35 -11.30
C CYS A 117 -5.26 4.55 -12.27
N TYR A 118 -5.27 5.79 -11.79
CA TYR A 118 -5.02 6.96 -12.65
C TYR A 118 -4.32 8.03 -11.81
N TRP A 119 -3.02 7.86 -11.59
CA TRP A 119 -2.18 8.84 -10.91
C TRP A 119 -1.13 9.44 -11.86
N PRO A 120 -1.26 10.71 -12.27
CA PRO A 120 -0.28 11.34 -13.16
C PRO A 120 1.09 11.41 -12.47
N ARG A 121 2.13 10.91 -13.14
CA ARG A 121 3.51 10.80 -12.63
C ARG A 121 4.30 12.05 -13.01
N SER A 122 3.91 13.20 -12.48
CA SER A 122 4.78 14.39 -12.58
C SER A 122 6.01 14.23 -11.67
N GLY A 123 7.18 13.96 -12.27
CA GLY A 123 8.47 14.21 -11.62
C GLY A 123 9.10 13.08 -10.78
N GLY A 124 9.39 11.93 -11.39
CA GLY A 124 10.67 11.28 -11.08
C GLY A 124 10.72 10.02 -10.20
N THR A 125 9.76 9.09 -10.34
CA THR A 125 10.09 7.66 -10.18
C THR A 125 9.23 6.84 -11.15
N SER A 126 9.86 6.13 -12.09
CA SER A 126 9.21 5.23 -13.06
C SER A 126 9.20 3.78 -12.56
N ASP A 127 8.93 3.54 -11.27
CA ASP A 127 8.81 2.16 -10.76
C ASP A 127 7.77 1.39 -11.59
N PRO A 128 8.18 0.33 -12.31
CA PRO A 128 7.28 -0.41 -13.20
C PRO A 128 6.18 -1.14 -12.43
N ARG A 129 6.39 -1.46 -11.15
CA ARG A 129 5.40 -2.17 -10.32
C ARG A 129 4.10 -1.37 -10.14
N ARG A 130 4.15 -0.05 -10.36
CA ARG A 130 3.00 0.85 -10.35
C ARG A 130 2.14 0.76 -11.61
N SER A 131 2.63 0.08 -12.65
CA SER A 131 1.94 -0.02 -13.94
C SER A 131 0.82 -1.05 -13.96
N VAL A 132 0.69 -1.86 -12.91
CA VAL A 132 -0.44 -2.79 -12.74
C VAL A 132 -1.40 -2.18 -11.72
N GLY A 133 -2.69 -2.17 -12.05
CA GLY A 133 -3.78 -1.74 -11.17
C GLY A 133 -4.92 -2.74 -11.18
N LEU A 134 -5.94 -2.48 -10.36
CA LEU A 134 -7.12 -3.31 -10.23
C LEU A 134 -8.40 -2.47 -10.28
N ALA A 135 -9.35 -2.92 -11.10
CA ALA A 135 -10.76 -2.70 -10.81
C ALA A 135 -11.29 -3.89 -10.00
N LEU A 136 -12.28 -3.63 -9.15
CA LEU A 136 -12.93 -4.68 -8.37
C LEU A 136 -14.40 -4.76 -8.78
N ASP A 137 -14.79 -5.89 -9.36
CA ASP A 137 -16.16 -6.19 -9.76
C ASP A 137 -16.87 -6.87 -8.59
N VAL A 138 -17.83 -6.19 -7.96
CA VAL A 138 -18.44 -6.62 -6.70
C VAL A 138 -19.95 -6.81 -6.86
N THR A 139 -20.42 -8.02 -6.57
CA THR A 139 -21.84 -8.34 -6.51
C THR A 139 -22.30 -8.42 -5.06
N PHE A 140 -23.46 -7.82 -4.77
CA PHE A 140 -24.09 -7.81 -3.46
C PHE A 140 -25.39 -8.59 -3.47
N ASP A 141 -25.60 -9.41 -2.44
CA ASP A 141 -26.88 -10.01 -2.08
C ASP A 141 -27.37 -9.38 -0.77
N GLY A 142 -28.28 -8.41 -0.89
CA GLY A 142 -28.69 -7.55 0.22
C GLY A 142 -27.47 -6.87 0.88
N PRO A 143 -27.24 -7.05 2.19
CA PRO A 143 -26.09 -6.46 2.86
C PRO A 143 -24.80 -7.30 2.73
N ARG A 144 -24.79 -8.42 1.99
CA ARG A 144 -23.64 -9.33 1.90
C ARG A 144 -22.90 -9.16 0.57
N VAL A 145 -21.57 -9.18 0.62
CA VAL A 145 -20.76 -9.32 -0.60
C VAL A 145 -20.79 -10.77 -1.07
N GLU A 146 -21.50 -11.02 -2.16
CA GLU A 146 -21.59 -12.33 -2.81
C GLU A 146 -20.26 -12.65 -3.49
N SER A 147 -19.82 -11.81 -4.42
CA SER A 147 -18.55 -11.94 -5.14
C SER A 147 -17.79 -10.62 -5.15
N ALA A 148 -16.46 -10.72 -5.23
CA ALA A 148 -15.56 -9.59 -5.42
C ALA A 148 -14.40 -10.07 -6.29
N THR A 149 -14.53 -9.84 -7.59
CA THR A 149 -13.62 -10.36 -8.60
C THR A 149 -12.63 -9.27 -9.00
N PRO A 150 -11.31 -9.45 -8.77
CA PRO A 150 -10.32 -8.53 -9.28
C PRO A 150 -10.29 -8.55 -10.82
N ARG A 151 -10.23 -7.37 -11.42
CA ARG A 151 -10.03 -7.16 -12.85
C ARG A 151 -8.70 -6.42 -13.03
N PRO A 152 -7.62 -7.13 -13.38
CA PRO A 152 -6.33 -6.52 -13.66
C PRO A 152 -6.43 -5.47 -14.78
N LEU A 153 -5.77 -4.33 -14.57
CA LEU A 153 -5.68 -3.23 -15.52
C LEU A 153 -4.23 -2.82 -15.68
N GLY A 154 -3.88 -2.38 -16.88
CA GLY A 154 -2.57 -1.83 -17.17
C GLY A 154 -2.55 -0.31 -17.18
N LEU A 155 -1.40 0.26 -16.84
CA LEU A 155 -1.14 1.69 -16.81
C LEU A 155 0.09 2.00 -17.66
N THR A 156 -0.17 2.63 -18.80
CA THR A 156 0.88 3.01 -19.75
C THR A 156 1.64 4.24 -19.27
N GLN A 157 2.81 4.49 -19.85
CA GLN A 157 3.61 5.67 -19.55
C GLN A 157 2.91 6.99 -19.89
N ASP A 158 1.97 6.96 -20.84
CA ASP A 158 1.17 8.12 -21.27
C ASP A 158 -0.07 8.36 -20.40
N TYR A 159 -0.16 7.69 -19.24
CA TYR A 159 -1.29 7.79 -18.30
C TYR A 159 -2.61 7.28 -18.86
N CYS A 160 -2.57 6.30 -19.77
CA CYS A 160 -3.76 5.61 -20.23
C CYS A 160 -3.97 4.31 -19.44
N VAL A 161 -5.23 4.06 -19.09
CA VAL A 161 -5.65 2.74 -18.61
C VAL A 161 -5.79 1.84 -19.84
N LYS A 162 -5.11 0.69 -19.82
CA LYS A 162 -5.23 -0.35 -20.84
C LYS A 162 -5.89 -1.60 -20.26
N VAL A 163 -6.68 -2.28 -21.08
CA VAL A 163 -7.05 -3.67 -20.83
C VAL A 163 -5.79 -4.52 -21.05
N LEU A 164 -5.56 -5.51 -20.18
CA LEU A 164 -4.42 -6.40 -20.31
C LEU A 164 -4.67 -7.44 -21.40
N GLU A 165 -3.61 -7.85 -22.09
CA GLU A 165 -3.66 -9.02 -22.98
C GLU A 165 -3.88 -10.31 -22.17
N ALA A 166 -4.30 -11.39 -22.81
CA ALA A 166 -4.71 -12.62 -22.09
C ALA A 166 -3.60 -13.22 -21.21
N ASP A 167 -2.34 -13.16 -21.64
CA ASP A 167 -1.18 -13.62 -20.88
C ASP A 167 -0.79 -12.64 -19.75
N GLU A 168 -0.87 -11.34 -20.01
CA GLU A 168 -0.70 -10.28 -18.99
C GLU A 168 -1.77 -10.37 -17.89
N GLU A 169 -3.03 -10.60 -18.26
CA GLU A 169 -4.16 -10.76 -17.34
C GLU A 169 -4.00 -12.01 -16.48
N ALA A 170 -3.60 -13.14 -17.09
CA ALA A 170 -3.33 -14.38 -16.36
C ALA A 170 -2.19 -14.20 -15.34
N ALA A 171 -1.06 -13.61 -15.76
CA ALA A 171 0.07 -13.34 -14.88
C ALA A 171 -0.29 -12.38 -13.74
N ALA A 172 -1.05 -11.32 -14.03
CA ALA A 172 -1.54 -10.40 -13.00
C ALA A 172 -2.46 -11.11 -12.00
N THR A 173 -3.38 -11.95 -12.49
CA THR A 173 -4.30 -12.72 -11.66
C THR A 173 -3.56 -13.67 -10.73
N ASP A 174 -2.62 -14.45 -11.25
CA ASP A 174 -1.78 -15.38 -10.47
C ASP A 174 -1.00 -14.65 -9.36
N LEU A 175 -0.42 -13.50 -9.70
CA LEU A 175 0.27 -12.63 -8.75
C LEU A 175 -0.68 -12.17 -7.63
N ILE A 176 -1.87 -11.66 -7.96
CA ILE A 176 -2.83 -11.17 -6.97
C ILE A 176 -3.30 -12.29 -6.06
N GLU A 177 -3.57 -13.48 -6.60
CA GLU A 177 -3.94 -14.64 -5.81
C GLU A 177 -2.80 -15.05 -4.86
N ARG A 178 -1.55 -15.02 -5.33
CA ARG A 178 -0.38 -15.29 -4.51
C ARG A 178 -0.25 -14.26 -3.37
N LEU A 179 -0.37 -12.97 -3.66
CA LEU A 179 -0.36 -11.91 -2.66
C LEU A 179 -1.49 -12.11 -1.63
N SER A 180 -2.67 -12.50 -2.10
CA SER A 180 -3.84 -12.78 -1.26
C SER A 180 -3.59 -13.97 -0.33
N ARG A 181 -2.97 -15.05 -0.81
CA ARG A 181 -2.61 -16.21 0.04
C ARG A 181 -1.61 -15.84 1.14
N LEU A 182 -0.61 -15.02 0.84
CA LEU A 182 0.40 -14.59 1.82
C LEU A 182 -0.19 -13.71 2.94
N LEU A 183 -1.32 -13.06 2.70
CA LEU A 183 -1.99 -12.18 3.67
C LEU A 183 -2.84 -12.92 4.71
N VAL A 184 -3.39 -14.07 4.33
CA VAL A 184 -4.34 -14.82 5.15
C VAL A 184 -3.66 -15.47 6.34
N ASP A 185 -2.42 -15.92 6.19
CA ASP A 185 -1.63 -16.50 7.28
C ASP A 185 -0.88 -15.39 8.05
N PRO A 186 -1.23 -15.12 9.32
CA PRO A 186 -0.60 -14.04 10.10
C PRO A 186 0.90 -14.22 10.32
N ASP A 187 1.37 -15.47 10.46
CA ASP A 187 2.77 -15.76 10.72
C ASP A 187 3.61 -15.57 9.45
N VAL A 188 3.07 -16.01 8.30
CA VAL A 188 3.66 -15.74 6.99
C VAL A 188 3.69 -14.24 6.70
N ALA A 189 2.57 -13.55 6.87
CA ALA A 189 2.46 -12.12 6.64
C ALA A 189 3.43 -11.33 7.51
N ALA A 190 3.52 -11.65 8.81
CA ALA A 190 4.45 -11.01 9.74
C ALA A 190 5.91 -11.27 9.36
N ARG A 191 6.26 -12.50 8.98
CA ARG A 191 7.61 -12.87 8.53
C ARG A 191 8.03 -12.10 7.28
N VAL A 192 7.19 -12.12 6.25
CA VAL A 192 7.43 -11.39 4.98
C VAL A 192 7.52 -9.89 5.22
N TRP A 193 6.61 -9.34 6.03
CA TRP A 193 6.63 -7.92 6.40
C TRP A 193 7.91 -7.53 7.12
N ASN A 194 8.36 -8.32 8.11
CA ASN A 194 9.55 -7.99 8.88
C ASN A 194 10.78 -7.89 7.97
N ALA A 195 10.94 -8.82 7.04
CA ALA A 195 12.03 -8.79 6.05
C ALA A 195 11.91 -7.59 5.10
N LEU A 196 10.70 -7.28 4.60
CA LEU A 196 10.45 -6.08 3.78
C LEU A 196 10.74 -4.78 4.52
N ALA A 197 10.33 -4.68 5.79
CA ALA A 197 10.54 -3.50 6.62
C ALA A 197 12.03 -3.20 6.82
N VAL A 198 12.86 -4.23 7.02
CA VAL A 198 14.32 -4.06 7.09
C VAL A 198 14.89 -3.53 5.77
N ARG A 199 14.41 -4.03 4.62
CA ARG A 199 14.82 -3.52 3.30
C ARG A 199 14.39 -2.07 3.10
N PHE A 200 13.14 -1.72 3.41
CA PHE A 200 12.68 -0.33 3.32
C PHE A 200 13.47 0.60 4.24
N PHE A 201 13.85 0.13 5.43
CA PHE A 201 14.69 0.89 6.33
C PHE A 201 16.06 1.18 5.72
N ALA A 202 16.73 0.14 5.21
CA ALA A 202 18.03 0.27 4.54
C ALA A 202 17.95 1.23 3.35
N ASP A 203 16.91 1.10 2.51
CA ASP A 203 16.75 1.87 1.28
C ASP A 203 16.35 3.33 1.52
N ARG A 204 15.49 3.61 2.52
CA ARG A 204 14.82 4.92 2.66
C ARG A 204 15.28 5.76 3.84
N HIS A 205 15.73 5.11 4.92
CA HIS A 205 15.90 5.76 6.22
C HIS A 205 17.34 5.67 6.75
N GLN A 206 18.05 4.57 6.50
CA GLN A 206 19.37 4.34 7.09
C GLN A 206 20.38 5.45 6.77
N SER A 207 20.54 5.80 5.50
CA SER A 207 21.47 6.86 5.08
C SER A 207 21.12 8.24 5.65
N ARG A 208 19.83 8.50 5.91
CA ARG A 208 19.35 9.75 6.51
C ARG A 208 19.49 9.77 8.03
N LEU A 209 19.42 8.61 8.68
CA LEU A 209 19.56 8.47 10.13
C LEU A 209 21.02 8.45 10.58
N PHE A 210 21.91 7.84 9.78
CA PHE A 210 23.30 7.60 10.18
C PHE A 210 24.35 8.30 9.31
N GLY A 211 23.94 9.06 8.28
CA GLY A 211 24.85 9.73 7.36
C GLY A 211 25.32 8.85 6.20
N SER A 212 25.96 9.48 5.22
CA SER A 212 26.30 8.91 3.92
C SER A 212 27.38 7.82 4.01
N SER A 213 26.98 6.56 3.85
CA SER A 213 27.80 5.56 3.16
C SER A 213 26.91 4.72 2.25
N PRO A 214 26.83 5.09 0.95
CA PRO A 214 26.16 4.26 -0.04
C PRO A 214 26.98 2.98 -0.23
N GLY A 215 26.51 1.87 0.35
CA GLY A 215 27.06 0.53 0.06
C GLY A 215 27.52 -0.33 1.24
N ALA A 216 27.29 0.04 2.51
CA ALA A 216 27.86 -0.69 3.65
C ALA A 216 26.82 -1.29 4.62
N VAL A 217 25.89 -2.09 4.10
CA VAL A 217 25.36 -3.24 4.87
C VAL A 217 25.30 -4.43 3.93
N ARG A 218 26.45 -5.07 3.71
CA ARG A 218 26.42 -6.52 3.47
C ARG A 218 26.17 -7.15 4.83
N ILE A 219 25.20 -8.06 4.93
CA ILE A 219 24.82 -8.81 6.15
C ILE A 219 26.04 -9.43 6.86
N ARG A 220 27.16 -9.61 6.16
CA ARG A 220 28.43 -10.15 6.67
C ARG A 220 29.33 -9.15 7.44
N ASP A 221 29.07 -7.84 7.42
CA ASP A 221 29.95 -6.81 8.03
C ASP A 221 29.58 -6.41 9.47
N LEU A 222 28.83 -7.28 10.16
CA LEU A 222 28.31 -7.08 11.53
C LEU A 222 29.39 -6.82 12.61
N ALA A 223 30.65 -7.17 12.36
CA ALA A 223 31.74 -7.06 13.34
C ALA A 223 32.40 -5.66 13.43
N ARG A 224 32.11 -4.71 12.53
CA ARG A 224 32.76 -3.38 12.53
C ARG A 224 31.99 -2.28 13.27
N TYR A 225 30.77 -2.54 13.72
CA TYR A 225 29.88 -1.49 14.24
C TYR A 225 30.13 -1.04 15.69
N ALA A 226 31.10 -1.64 16.39
CA ALA A 226 31.57 -1.11 17.68
C ALA A 226 32.36 0.21 17.54
N ALA A 227 32.84 0.57 16.35
CA ALA A 227 33.67 1.76 16.12
C ALA A 227 32.93 2.97 15.51
N VAL A 228 31.67 2.81 15.09
CA VAL A 228 30.92 3.86 14.35
C VAL A 228 30.34 4.94 15.28
N GLY A 229 30.31 4.70 16.59
CA GLY A 229 29.85 5.68 17.60
C GLY A 229 30.75 6.92 17.77
N LEU A 230 31.96 6.92 17.20
CA LEU A 230 32.95 8.00 17.39
C LEU A 230 33.21 8.86 16.15
N LEU A 231 32.80 8.43 14.95
CA LEU A 231 33.12 9.14 13.69
C LEU A 231 32.02 10.10 13.21
N ASN A 232 30.79 9.97 13.72
CA ASN A 232 29.64 10.78 13.26
C ASN A 232 29.62 12.24 13.75
N LEU A 233 30.61 12.69 14.54
CA LEU A 233 30.75 14.10 14.87
C LEU A 233 31.53 14.88 13.80
N ALA A 234 32.38 14.22 13.01
CA ALA A 234 33.30 14.87 12.08
C ALA A 234 32.70 15.07 10.67
N ASP A 235 31.81 14.17 10.22
CA ASP A 235 31.23 14.23 8.86
C ASP A 235 30.07 15.23 8.71
N SER A 236 29.54 15.75 9.82
CA SER A 236 28.55 16.84 9.83
C SER A 236 29.10 18.16 9.23
N VAL A 237 30.40 18.28 8.99
CA VAL A 237 31.04 19.53 8.57
C VAL A 237 31.25 19.63 7.04
N ARG A 238 31.15 18.53 6.27
CA ARG A 238 31.62 18.52 4.86
C ARG A 238 30.59 18.32 3.76
N SER A 239 29.34 17.94 4.04
CA SER A 239 28.32 17.82 2.99
C SER A 239 27.53 19.12 2.79
N ARG A 240 27.79 19.77 1.65
CA ARG A 240 27.05 20.93 1.14
C ARG A 240 25.54 20.61 1.08
N GLY A 241 24.74 21.35 1.84
CA GLY A 241 23.28 21.40 1.72
C GLY A 241 22.45 20.67 2.78
N HIS A 242 22.94 20.48 4.02
CA HIS A 242 22.12 19.87 5.07
C HIS A 242 21.03 20.81 5.62
N PRO A 243 19.82 20.30 5.92
CA PRO A 243 18.83 21.03 6.69
C PRO A 243 19.41 21.35 8.07
N THR A 244 19.05 22.51 8.62
CA THR A 244 19.43 22.94 9.98
C THR A 244 19.24 21.80 10.99
N LEU A 245 19.98 21.79 12.12
CA LEU A 245 19.75 20.82 13.22
C LEU A 245 18.26 20.69 13.57
N ARG A 246 17.56 21.82 13.57
CA ARG A 246 16.09 21.91 13.70
C ARG A 246 15.35 21.15 12.61
N GLY A 247 15.74 21.29 11.34
CA GLY A 247 15.17 20.54 10.22
C GLY A 247 15.38 19.03 10.32
N GLN A 248 16.55 18.58 10.80
CA GLN A 248 16.80 17.16 11.05
C GLN A 248 15.94 16.62 12.21
N GLN A 249 15.84 17.37 13.31
CA GLN A 249 14.98 17.01 14.44
C GLN A 249 13.49 16.95 14.03
N LEU A 250 13.03 17.90 13.22
CA LEU A 250 11.66 17.90 12.68
C LEU A 250 11.41 16.72 11.74
N TYR A 251 12.40 16.36 10.91
CA TYR A 251 12.30 15.17 10.07
C TYR A 251 12.17 13.88 10.90
N LEU A 252 13.02 13.71 11.91
CA LEU A 252 12.95 12.58 12.84
C LEU A 252 11.61 12.53 13.57
N LEU A 253 11.13 13.69 14.04
CA LEU A 253 9.82 13.79 14.67
C LEU A 253 8.70 13.35 13.73
N ASN A 254 8.73 13.79 12.46
CA ASN A 254 7.75 13.39 11.46
C ASN A 254 7.81 11.89 11.13
N LEU A 255 9.02 11.29 11.05
CA LEU A 255 9.18 9.85 10.87
C LEU A 255 8.57 9.05 12.03
N LEU A 256 8.75 9.53 13.27
CA LEU A 256 8.23 8.87 14.46
C LEU A 256 6.72 9.07 14.64
N GLN A 257 6.19 10.23 14.23
CA GLN A 257 4.75 10.51 14.30
C GLN A 257 3.95 9.79 13.21
N ASN A 258 4.53 9.54 12.05
CA ASN A 258 3.87 8.80 10.98
C ASN A 258 3.94 7.29 11.25
N PRO A 259 2.81 6.57 11.45
CA PRO A 259 2.83 5.15 11.80
C PRO A 259 3.56 4.27 10.79
N SER A 260 3.36 4.52 9.49
CA SER A 260 3.98 3.78 8.39
C SER A 260 5.51 3.87 8.42
N HIS A 261 6.06 5.06 8.63
CA HIS A 261 7.51 5.24 8.75
C HIS A 261 8.07 4.77 10.08
N ARG A 262 7.35 5.01 11.18
CA ARG A 262 7.75 4.62 12.53
C ARG A 262 8.00 3.12 12.61
N GLU A 263 7.12 2.30 12.05
CA GLU A 263 7.30 0.84 12.10
C GLU A 263 8.47 0.33 11.28
N VAL A 264 8.66 0.85 10.07
CA VAL A 264 9.84 0.54 9.24
C VAL A 264 11.11 0.89 10.00
N CYS A 265 11.15 2.05 10.68
CA CYS A 265 12.28 2.46 11.50
C CYS A 265 12.48 1.55 12.71
N ILE A 266 11.44 1.23 13.48
CA ILE A 266 11.53 0.34 14.63
C ILE A 266 12.05 -1.03 14.20
N ARG A 267 11.49 -1.63 13.15
CA ARG A 267 11.91 -2.95 12.65
C ARG A 267 13.34 -2.94 12.13
N GLY A 268 13.71 -1.92 11.35
CA GLY A 268 15.09 -1.77 10.88
C GLY A 268 16.09 -1.66 12.02
N LEU A 269 15.79 -0.83 13.04
CA LEU A 269 16.63 -0.70 14.23
C LEU A 269 16.70 -2.00 15.05
N GLN A 270 15.59 -2.72 15.20
CA GLN A 270 15.57 -4.04 15.85
C GLN A 270 16.49 -5.03 15.15
N ALA A 271 16.46 -5.08 13.81
CA ALA A 271 17.32 -5.96 13.02
C ALA A 271 18.81 -5.60 13.14
N LEU A 272 19.16 -4.34 13.40
CA LEU A 272 20.56 -3.95 13.66
C LEU A 272 21.08 -4.47 15.00
N VAL A 273 20.22 -4.54 16.02
CA VAL A 273 20.59 -4.95 17.40
C VAL A 273 20.42 -6.45 17.61
N SER A 274 19.52 -7.07 16.87
CA SER A 274 19.27 -8.51 16.88
C SER A 274 19.20 -9.00 15.43
N PRO A 275 20.36 -9.17 14.78
CA PRO A 275 20.42 -9.61 13.41
C PRO A 275 19.84 -11.01 13.36
N ALA A 276 18.71 -11.14 12.69
CA ALA A 276 18.13 -12.42 12.41
C ALA A 276 18.96 -13.11 11.32
N GLY A 277 19.05 -14.43 11.43
CA GLY A 277 19.87 -15.29 10.58
C GLY A 277 19.26 -16.69 10.45
N SER A 278 17.96 -16.82 10.69
CA SER A 278 17.25 -18.10 10.60
C SER A 278 17.04 -18.49 9.13
N MET A 279 16.86 -19.79 8.87
CA MET A 279 16.51 -20.27 7.52
C MET A 279 15.18 -19.67 7.02
N GLU A 280 14.25 -19.41 7.94
CA GLU A 280 12.94 -18.84 7.64
C GLU A 280 13.03 -17.41 7.09
N GLU A 281 13.97 -16.60 7.60
CA GLU A 281 14.17 -15.24 7.09
C GLU A 281 14.81 -15.24 5.71
N ARG A 282 15.74 -16.16 5.43
CA ARG A 282 16.30 -16.33 4.09
C ARG A 282 15.23 -16.74 3.08
N ALA A 283 14.37 -17.69 3.45
CA ALA A 283 13.24 -18.09 2.62
C ALA A 283 12.29 -16.91 2.36
N ALA A 284 12.05 -16.06 3.35
CA ALA A 284 11.24 -14.85 3.18
C ALA A 284 11.89 -13.84 2.21
N LEU A 285 13.21 -13.65 2.28
CA LEU A 285 13.94 -12.78 1.35
C LEU A 285 13.90 -13.29 -0.09
N ASP A 286 14.08 -14.60 -0.30
CA ASP A 286 14.01 -15.21 -1.62
C ASP A 286 12.60 -15.06 -2.23
N GLU A 287 11.56 -15.24 -1.41
CA GLU A 287 10.17 -14.99 -1.79
C GLU A 287 9.93 -13.52 -2.15
N ILE A 288 10.47 -12.60 -1.35
CA ILE A 288 10.36 -11.15 -1.61
C ILE A 288 11.01 -10.79 -2.94
N ASP A 289 12.19 -11.30 -3.20
CA ASP A 289 12.92 -11.03 -4.44
C ASP A 289 12.23 -11.64 -5.65
N ALA A 290 11.63 -12.84 -5.51
CA ALA A 290 10.82 -13.45 -6.56
C ALA A 290 9.61 -12.58 -6.91
N ILE A 291 8.84 -12.14 -5.91
CA ILE A 291 7.65 -11.31 -6.13
C ILE A 291 8.04 -9.94 -6.72
N ASN A 292 9.09 -9.31 -6.21
CA ASN A 292 9.56 -8.03 -6.77
C ASN A 292 9.99 -8.17 -8.24
N ARG A 293 10.67 -9.26 -8.61
CA ARG A 293 11.04 -9.53 -10.01
C ARG A 293 9.79 -9.72 -10.88
N GLU A 294 8.84 -10.52 -10.43
CA GLU A 294 7.58 -10.79 -11.12
C GLU A 294 6.77 -9.51 -11.36
N MET A 295 6.53 -8.72 -10.30
CA MET A 295 5.83 -7.43 -10.40
C MET A 295 6.55 -6.44 -11.31
N THR A 296 7.88 -6.42 -11.27
CA THR A 296 8.68 -5.50 -12.12
C THR A 296 8.64 -5.93 -13.58
N ALA A 297 8.72 -7.23 -13.86
CA ALA A 297 8.65 -7.78 -15.21
C ALA A 297 7.28 -7.49 -15.83
N LEU A 298 6.20 -7.87 -15.14
CA LEU A 298 4.83 -7.61 -15.59
C LEU A 298 4.60 -6.11 -15.79
N GLY A 299 4.95 -5.29 -14.78
CA GLY A 299 4.81 -3.84 -14.87
C GLY A 299 5.58 -3.20 -16.01
N SER A 300 6.77 -3.72 -16.35
CA SER A 300 7.58 -3.22 -17.46
C SER A 300 6.90 -3.49 -18.80
N VAL A 301 6.44 -4.72 -19.03
CA VAL A 301 5.68 -5.10 -20.24
C VAL A 301 4.42 -4.26 -20.36
N VAL A 302 3.66 -4.15 -19.27
CA VAL A 302 2.42 -3.37 -19.22
C VAL A 302 2.64 -1.90 -19.55
N SER A 303 3.72 -1.29 -19.04
CA SER A 303 4.03 0.13 -19.21
C SER A 303 4.46 0.53 -20.63
N GLN A 304 5.10 -0.40 -21.37
CA GLN A 304 5.71 -0.14 -22.68
C GLN A 304 4.73 -0.27 -23.85
N ALA A 305 3.62 -1.00 -23.66
CA ALA A 305 2.57 -1.14 -24.65
C ALA A 305 1.66 0.10 -24.65
N GLY A 306 2.13 1.21 -25.23
CA GLY A 306 1.24 2.28 -25.68
C GLY A 306 0.31 1.79 -26.80
N PRO A 307 -0.81 2.46 -27.08
CA PRO A 307 -1.68 2.06 -28.19
C PRO A 307 -0.85 2.05 -29.47
N THR A 308 -0.75 0.89 -30.13
CA THR A 308 -0.33 0.87 -31.52
C THR A 308 -1.31 1.74 -32.27
N ALA A 309 -0.86 2.88 -32.80
CA ALA A 309 -1.65 3.67 -33.72
C ALA A 309 -2.02 2.76 -34.90
N GLY A 310 -3.28 2.34 -34.95
CA GLY A 310 -3.85 1.44 -35.95
C GLY A 310 -5.35 1.60 -35.98
#